data_AF-A0A316YYI2-F1
#
_entry.id   AF-A0A316YYI2-F1
#
_cell.length_a   1.000
_cell.length_b   1.000
_cell.length_c   1.000
_cell.angle_alpha   90.00
_cell.angle_beta   90.00
_cell.angle_gamma   90.00
#
_symmetry.space_group_name_H-M   'P 1'
#
loop_
_entity.id
_entity.type
_entity.pdbx_description
1 polymer ?
#
loop_
_entity_poly.entity_id
_entity_poly.type
_entity_poly.pdbx_seq_one_letter_code
_entity_poly.pdbx_strand_id
1 'polypeptide(L)'
;MYKQAHYHTTTHELLCIVRGTATIQLGGTDERARPGPGPSSESSCTTINVEPGDVLLLPAGYAHRALQDAGGFTMVGSYPIGAEKWDS
;
A
#
# COMPACT_ATOMS: atom_id res chain seq x y z
N MET A 1 -2.03 -7.89 2.20
CA MET A 1 -1.06 -6.77 2.18
C MET A 1 0.04 -7.02 3.22
N TYR A 2 1.28 -6.61 2.95
CA TYR A 2 2.38 -6.72 3.92
C TYR A 2 2.22 -5.75 5.10
N LYS A 3 2.81 -6.11 6.25
CA LYS A 3 2.90 -5.22 7.42
C LYS A 3 4.04 -4.21 7.28
N GLN A 4 5.04 -4.53 6.48
CA GLN A 4 6.13 -3.63 6.11
C GLN A 4 5.63 -2.65 5.04
N ALA A 5 6.01 -1.38 5.16
CA ALA A 5 5.78 -0.40 4.11
C ALA A 5 6.54 -0.82 2.85
N HIS A 6 5.86 -0.79 1.72
CA HIS A 6 6.41 -1.09 0.41
C HIS A 6 5.69 -0.25 -0.63
N TYR A 7 6.28 -0.17 -1.81
CA TYR A 7 5.70 0.49 -2.97
C TYR A 7 6.26 -0.13 -4.24
N HIS A 8 5.54 0.06 -5.34
CA HIS A 8 6.01 -0.32 -6.67
C HIS A 8 6.61 0.91 -7.35
N THR A 9 7.88 0.85 -7.79
CA THR A 9 8.54 2.02 -8.40
C THR A 9 8.06 2.26 -9.83
N THR A 10 7.67 1.19 -10.53
CA THR A 10 7.41 1.20 -11.99
C THR A 10 5.95 1.00 -12.38
N THR A 11 5.06 0.66 -11.45
CA THR A 11 3.67 0.30 -11.78
C THR A 11 2.64 0.81 -10.79
N HIS A 12 1.44 1.08 -11.30
CA HIS A 12 0.26 1.36 -10.48
C HIS A 12 -0.36 0.05 -10.02
N GLU A 13 -0.90 0.04 -8.81
CA GLU A 13 -1.56 -1.14 -8.25
C GLU A 13 -3.03 -0.83 -7.96
N LEU A 14 -3.92 -1.70 -8.44
CA LEU A 14 -5.33 -1.71 -8.08
C LEU A 14 -5.55 -2.80 -7.04
N LEU A 15 -5.98 -2.40 -5.84
CA LEU A 15 -6.33 -3.32 -4.76
C LEU A 15 -7.84 -3.41 -4.65
N CYS A 16 -8.37 -4.63 -4.72
CA CYS A 16 -9.79 -4.91 -4.49
C CYS A 16 -9.94 -5.72 -3.20
N ILE A 17 -10.71 -5.21 -2.23
CA ILE A 17 -10.95 -5.90 -0.96
C ILE A 17 -12.08 -6.91 -1.13
N VAL A 18 -11.78 -8.18 -0.88
CA VAL A 18 -12.71 -9.30 -1.15
C VAL A 18 -13.41 -9.77 0.12
N ARG A 19 -12.69 -9.77 1.26
CA ARG A 19 -13.20 -10.30 2.53
C ARG A 19 -12.49 -9.65 3.71
N GLY A 20 -13.17 -9.56 4.84
CA GLY A 20 -12.62 -9.04 6.09
C GLY A 20 -12.40 -7.53 6.03
N THR A 21 -11.90 -6.96 7.12
CA THR A 21 -11.57 -5.53 7.22
C THR A 21 -10.14 -5.35 7.67
N ALA A 22 -9.54 -4.24 7.26
CA ALA A 22 -8.18 -3.89 7.64
C ALA A 22 -8.03 -2.39 7.81
N THR A 23 -7.00 -2.01 8.58
CA THR A 23 -6.52 -0.63 8.65
C THR A 23 -5.26 -0.54 7.81
N ILE A 24 -5.28 0.31 6.78
CA ILE A 24 -4.18 0.51 5.83
C ILE A 24 -3.59 1.90 6.04
N GLN A 25 -2.26 1.95 6.13
CA GLN A 25 -1.50 3.20 6.01
C GLN A 25 -1.16 3.42 4.55
N LEU A 26 -1.41 4.63 4.07
CA LEU A 26 -1.14 5.11 2.73
C LEU A 26 -0.18 6.30 2.80
N GLY A 27 0.79 6.36 1.89
CA GLY A 27 1.81 7.39 1.87
C GLY A 27 2.91 7.16 2.90
N GLY A 28 3.77 8.17 3.04
CA GLY A 28 5.06 8.07 3.73
C GLY A 28 6.17 7.55 2.83
N THR A 29 7.40 7.65 3.29
CA THR A 29 8.58 7.06 2.63
C THR A 29 8.95 5.79 3.36
N ASP A 30 9.33 4.74 2.62
CA ASP A 30 10.00 3.58 3.22
C ASP A 30 11.22 4.08 4.01
N GLU A 31 11.25 3.79 5.31
CA GLU A 31 12.36 4.18 6.19
C GLU A 31 13.70 3.61 5.71
N ARG A 32 13.67 2.52 4.92
CA ARG A 32 14.87 1.93 4.29
C ARG A 32 15.30 2.66 3.02
N ALA A 33 14.39 3.35 2.33
CA ALA A 33 14.66 4.02 1.05
C ALA A 33 15.24 5.44 1.19
N ARG A 34 15.36 6.00 2.41
CA ARG A 34 16.02 7.30 2.64
C ARG A 34 17.07 7.27 3.76
N PRO A 35 18.35 6.99 3.45
CA PRO A 35 19.46 7.33 4.31
C PRO A 35 19.86 8.79 4.06
N GLY A 36 19.05 9.77 4.50
CA GLY A 36 19.37 11.18 4.30
C GLY A 36 18.59 12.13 5.22
N PRO A 37 19.15 13.32 5.55
CA PRO A 37 18.48 14.27 6.44
C PRO A 37 17.31 14.93 5.70
N GLY A 38 16.11 14.65 6.18
CA GLY A 38 14.82 15.19 5.76
C GLY A 38 13.75 14.61 6.68
N PRO A 39 12.55 15.17 6.77
CA PRO A 39 11.52 14.59 7.62
C PRO A 39 11.22 13.16 7.15
N SER A 40 11.52 12.17 8.00
CA SER A 40 11.01 10.79 7.90
C SER A 40 9.53 10.84 8.23
N SER A 41 8.74 11.38 7.32
CA SER A 41 7.48 11.95 7.75
C SER A 41 6.38 10.92 7.64
N GLU A 42 6.22 10.12 8.69
CA GLU A 42 4.90 9.58 9.08
C GLU A 42 3.82 10.68 9.06
N SER A 43 4.21 11.98 9.12
CA SER A 43 3.32 13.15 8.94
C SER A 43 2.71 13.28 7.52
N SER A 44 3.22 12.59 6.50
CA SER A 44 2.58 12.53 5.17
C SER A 44 1.88 11.20 4.91
N CYS A 45 1.58 10.44 5.97
CA CYS A 45 0.79 9.23 5.89
C CYS A 45 -0.68 9.53 6.20
N THR A 46 -1.59 8.80 5.56
CA THR A 46 -3.00 8.75 5.91
C THR A 46 -3.38 7.31 6.23
N THR A 47 -4.16 7.13 7.29
CA THR A 47 -4.69 5.82 7.66
C THR A 47 -6.15 5.73 7.26
N ILE A 48 -6.52 4.64 6.61
CA ILE A 48 -7.90 4.34 6.21
C ILE A 48 -8.32 2.96 6.73
N ASN A 49 -9.60 2.81 7.03
CA ASN A 49 -10.21 1.49 7.24
C ASN A 49 -10.84 1.06 5.93
N VAL A 50 -10.68 -0.22 5.59
CA VAL A 50 -11.22 -0.80 4.37
C VAL A 50 -12.07 -2.03 4.66
N GLU A 51 -13.06 -2.28 3.83
CA GLU A 51 -14.02 -3.36 3.93
C GLU A 51 -14.33 -4.00 2.56
N PRO A 52 -15.01 -5.17 2.51
CA PRO A 52 -15.29 -5.84 1.25
C PRO A 52 -16.10 -4.96 0.29
N GLY A 53 -15.61 -4.83 -0.94
CA GLY A 53 -16.18 -3.93 -1.95
C GLY A 53 -15.38 -2.65 -2.17
N ASP A 54 -14.50 -2.28 -1.24
CA ASP A 54 -13.58 -1.16 -1.44
C ASP A 54 -12.54 -1.47 -2.51
N VAL A 55 -12.20 -0.43 -3.28
CA VAL A 55 -11.19 -0.47 -4.32
C VAL A 55 -10.24 0.72 -4.16
N LEU A 56 -8.94 0.44 -4.12
CA LEU A 56 -7.89 1.44 -4.03
C LEU A 56 -7.07 1.41 -5.31
N LEU A 57 -6.85 2.57 -5.91
CA LEU A 57 -5.86 2.75 -6.97
C LEU A 57 -4.64 3.46 -6.38
N LEU A 58 -3.52 2.75 -6.33
CA LEU A 58 -2.27 3.22 -5.77
C LEU A 58 -1.32 3.62 -6.91
N PRO A 59 -0.93 4.90 -7.01
CA PRO A 59 0.07 5.33 -7.96
C PRO A 59 1.43 4.66 -7.71
N ALA A 60 2.29 4.66 -8.73
CA ALA A 60 3.66 4.18 -8.59
C ALA A 60 4.41 5.10 -7.61
N GLY A 61 5.29 4.55 -6.79
CA GLY A 61 5.98 5.27 -5.72
C GLY A 61 5.13 5.51 -4.46
N TYR A 62 3.87 5.08 -4.44
CA TYR A 62 2.96 5.33 -3.32
C TYR A 62 3.06 4.23 -2.26
N ALA A 63 3.76 4.53 -1.16
CA ALA A 63 3.97 3.59 -0.07
C ALA A 63 2.67 3.19 0.60
N HIS A 64 2.56 1.92 0.97
CA HIS A 64 1.42 1.41 1.69
C HIS A 64 1.76 0.18 2.55
N ARG A 65 1.00 -0.04 3.62
CA ARG A 65 1.08 -1.23 4.48
C ARG A 65 -0.20 -1.49 5.24
N ALA A 66 -0.42 -2.74 5.63
CA ALA A 66 -1.45 -3.09 6.60
C ALA A 66 -0.94 -2.84 8.02
N LEU A 67 -1.65 -2.01 8.77
CA LEU A 67 -1.43 -1.79 10.20
C LEU A 67 -2.15 -2.84 11.05
N GLN A 68 -3.38 -3.18 10.66
CA GLN A 68 -4.22 -4.15 11.36
C GLN A 68 -5.04 -4.98 10.37
N ASP A 69 -5.19 -6.27 10.67
CA ASP A 69 -6.14 -7.19 10.06
C ASP A 69 -7.14 -7.58 11.16
N ALA A 70 -8.41 -7.23 10.99
CA ALA A 70 -9.45 -7.51 11.97
C ALA A 70 -10.02 -8.95 11.86
N GLY A 71 -9.50 -9.76 10.94
CA GLY A 71 -9.80 -11.17 10.78
C GLY A 71 -10.19 -11.52 9.35
N GLY A 72 -9.40 -12.39 8.72
CA GLY A 72 -9.71 -12.95 7.40
C GLY A 72 -9.63 -11.94 6.26
N PHE A 73 -8.90 -10.83 6.45
CA PHE A 73 -8.67 -9.83 5.42
C PHE A 73 -8.04 -10.45 4.18
N THR A 74 -8.72 -10.32 3.04
CA THR A 74 -8.30 -10.86 1.75
C THR A 74 -8.50 -9.79 0.69
N MET A 75 -7.48 -9.62 -0.15
CA MET A 75 -7.49 -8.65 -1.25
C MET A 75 -6.91 -9.27 -2.51
N VAL A 76 -7.27 -8.71 -3.66
CA VAL A 76 -6.62 -9.00 -4.94
C VAL A 76 -5.85 -7.75 -5.36
N GLY A 77 -4.54 -7.90 -5.56
CA GLY A 77 -3.72 -6.89 -6.23
C GLY A 77 -3.70 -7.13 -7.73
N SER A 78 -3.91 -6.08 -8.50
CA SER A 78 -3.93 -6.10 -9.96
C SER A 78 -3.04 -5.00 -10.51
N TYR A 79 -2.36 -5.30 -11.62
CA TYR A 79 -1.45 -4.37 -12.28
C TYR A 79 -1.86 -4.19 -13.74
N PRO A 80 -1.61 -3.02 -14.36
CA PRO A 80 -1.91 -2.79 -15.77
C PRO A 80 -1.30 -3.85 -16.69
N ILE A 81 -2.03 -4.24 -17.73
CA ILE A 81 -1.52 -5.15 -18.76
C ILE A 81 -0.32 -4.50 -19.46
N GLY A 82 0.80 -5.23 -19.50
CA GLY A 82 2.04 -4.73 -20.11
C GLY A 82 2.88 -3.83 -19.22
N ALA A 83 2.51 -3.66 -17.94
CA ALA A 83 3.39 -3.02 -16.97
C ALA A 83 4.74 -3.76 -16.87
N GLU A 84 5.80 -3.01 -16.59
CA GLU A 84 7.06 -3.62 -16.19
C GLU A 84 6.84 -4.49 -14.94
N LYS A 85 7.73 -5.48 -14.74
CA LYS A 85 7.61 -6.42 -13.62
C LYS A 85 7.54 -5.63 -12.31
N TRP A 86 6.51 -5.87 -11.50
CA TRP A 86 6.34 -5.22 -10.21
C TRP A 86 7.51 -5.58 -9.29
N ASP A 87 8.15 -4.55 -8.72
CA ASP A 87 9.17 -4.67 -7.68
C ASP A 87 8.52 -4.57 -6.29
N SER A 88 9.26 -4.76 -5.19
CA SER A 88 8.72 -4.67 -3.83
C SER A 88 9.74 -4.05 -2.89
#